data_AF-A0A2H3TSA5-F1
#
_entry.id   AF-A0A2H3TSA5-F1
#
_cell.length_a   1.000
_cell.length_b   1.000
_cell.length_c   1.000
_cell.angle_alpha   90.00
_cell.angle_beta   90.00
_cell.angle_gamma   90.00
#
_symmetry.space_group_name_H-M   'P 1'
#
loop_
_entity.id
_entity.type
_entity.pdbx_description
1 polymer ?
#
loop_
_entity_poly.entity_id
_entity_poly.type
_entity_poly.pdbx_seq_one_letter_code
_entity_poly.pdbx_strand_id
1 'polypeptide(L)'
;MDFAQIYLYVLCGAIGSLVLFIVCRISYPKIEPYIRVRVTHFKYSKIKLGGTSLAVTGLKISLLILFLAANGFLLGVGISDLAELEQRAAAIASANLMLVFLGGRTNALADWVQIPLSIYYVGHRWIGVVATCEALLHSALALFRHKKFDALTKSGYVAIGGLVVVVFSAACFRRRCGRFFGLFHLLFSMGALGGLVWHVCLQQDGKARIPIFVSCGLLGGSHLYRWVWMFILGHTAGNVKNLWDDGNIMRLQLGTDKPVSVFPGCYFYLFFTGPLPFYDLFHGYAMMPVWSNPDQYVTGQASDLTFLISRTVGHHRRSLGSIFPDSRLRLDGPYGKDLKLHTFETVVLTAKGLGISGILPFALHLAARKRNDNGLRDKSARLRDSSEPVFGDLSRHVDLIWWLEHDDQDRWVHDQLRSLQEIDNKACWTRSLSQLFANSQKFLVVWCIYPVKRNPERKLPFTSNEFWSRRYNFGFDEFSRELRQEARYPGRTVVVASGEEKFVNMMRDMVVQNTTSKRLIEFADVEYHTQPGGFKSSFYNPPDSQAVLVNSNNPSNSQSTPIEMTEMDISDQHASKVKEFV
;
A
#
# COMPACT_ATOMS: atom_id res chain seq x y z
N MET A 1 -46.82 -23.32 35.61
CA MET A 1 -46.19 -24.26 34.66
C MET A 1 -45.83 -25.51 35.43
N ASP A 2 -46.26 -26.67 34.95
CA ASP A 2 -46.01 -27.95 35.60
C ASP A 2 -44.54 -28.38 35.42
N PHE A 3 -43.93 -28.98 36.44
CA PHE A 3 -42.50 -29.35 36.45
C PHE A 3 -42.17 -30.29 35.29
N ALA A 4 -43.12 -31.16 34.92
CA ALA A 4 -43.02 -32.05 33.77
C ALA A 4 -42.91 -31.32 32.42
N GLN A 5 -43.60 -30.18 32.25
CA GLN A 5 -43.52 -29.38 31.02
C GLN A 5 -42.17 -28.69 30.89
N ILE A 6 -41.63 -28.15 31.99
CA ILE A 6 -40.30 -27.53 32.01
C ILE A 6 -39.24 -28.59 31.68
N TYR A 7 -39.33 -29.78 32.27
CA TYR A 7 -38.42 -30.88 31.98
C TYR A 7 -38.48 -31.32 30.51
N LEU A 8 -39.68 -31.40 29.93
CA LEU A 8 -39.86 -31.73 28.52
C LEU A 8 -39.24 -30.68 27.59
N TYR A 9 -39.42 -29.38 27.86
CA TYR A 9 -38.80 -28.32 27.06
C TYR A 9 -37.28 -28.34 27.13
N VAL A 10 -36.71 -28.57 28.32
CA VAL A 10 -35.25 -28.68 28.50
C VAL A 10 -34.71 -29.92 27.77
N LEU A 11 -35.40 -31.06 27.86
CA LEU A 11 -35.01 -32.29 27.18
C LEU A 11 -35.09 -32.14 25.64
N CYS A 12 -36.18 -31.57 25.11
CA CYS A 12 -36.32 -31.28 23.68
C CYS A 12 -35.26 -30.27 23.20
N GLY A 13 -34.95 -29.25 24.00
CA GLY A 13 -33.89 -28.28 23.70
C GLY A 13 -32.50 -28.93 23.68
N ALA A 14 -32.21 -29.83 24.61
CA ALA A 14 -30.95 -30.58 24.68
C ALA A 14 -30.80 -31.53 23.47
N ILE A 15 -31.85 -32.27 23.12
CA ILE A 15 -31.87 -33.16 21.95
C ILE A 15 -31.73 -32.33 20.66
N GLY A 16 -32.48 -31.23 20.53
CA GLY A 16 -32.39 -30.32 19.38
C GLY A 16 -31.01 -29.73 19.20
N SER A 17 -30.35 -29.32 20.30
CA SER A 17 -28.98 -28.80 20.29
C SER A 17 -27.97 -29.87 19.89
N LEU A 18 -28.13 -31.12 20.36
CA LEU A 18 -27.28 -32.23 19.98
C LEU A 18 -27.42 -32.58 18.48
N VAL A 19 -28.66 -32.61 17.98
CA VAL A 19 -28.92 -32.82 16.54
C VAL A 19 -28.32 -31.70 15.71
N LEU A 20 -28.51 -30.43 16.11
CA LEU A 20 -27.91 -29.29 15.43
C LEU A 20 -26.38 -29.37 15.44
N PHE A 21 -25.76 -29.74 16.56
CA PHE A 21 -24.32 -29.93 16.65
C PHE A 21 -23.81 -31.03 15.70
N ILE A 22 -24.49 -32.17 15.64
CA ILE A 22 -24.15 -33.28 14.74
C ILE A 22 -24.30 -32.86 13.27
N VAL A 23 -25.42 -32.22 12.92
CA VAL A 23 -25.68 -31.72 11.57
C VAL A 23 -24.62 -30.68 11.18
N CYS A 24 -24.29 -29.73 12.05
CA CYS A 24 -23.23 -28.75 11.84
C CYS A 24 -21.87 -29.44 11.68
N ARG A 25 -21.53 -30.41 12.53
CA ARG A 25 -20.24 -31.13 12.47
C ARG A 25 -20.06 -31.93 11.18
N ILE A 26 -21.13 -32.51 10.62
CA ILE A 26 -21.09 -33.27 9.37
C ILE A 26 -21.14 -32.35 8.14
N SER A 27 -21.94 -31.27 8.21
CA SER A 27 -22.17 -30.37 7.09
C SER A 27 -21.05 -29.33 6.94
N TYR A 28 -20.46 -28.88 8.05
CA TYR A 28 -19.43 -27.85 8.05
C TYR A 28 -18.22 -28.22 7.17
N PRO A 29 -17.56 -29.40 7.31
CA PRO A 29 -16.42 -29.75 6.46
C PRO A 29 -16.76 -29.81 4.96
N LYS A 30 -18.03 -30.08 4.62
CA LYS A 30 -18.50 -30.14 3.24
C LYS A 30 -18.74 -28.74 2.65
N ILE A 31 -19.21 -27.79 3.47
CA ILE A 31 -19.61 -26.45 3.04
C ILE A 31 -18.48 -25.42 3.22
N GLU A 32 -17.68 -25.55 4.27
CA GLU A 32 -16.55 -24.71 4.64
C GLU A 32 -15.60 -24.38 3.46
N PRO A 33 -15.16 -25.33 2.62
CA PRO A 33 -14.28 -25.00 1.50
C PRO A 33 -14.97 -24.12 0.44
N TYR A 34 -16.27 -24.30 0.19
CA TYR A 34 -17.02 -23.44 -0.73
C TYR A 34 -17.26 -22.04 -0.15
N ILE A 35 -17.53 -21.95 1.17
CA ILE A 35 -17.61 -20.67 1.87
C ILE A 35 -16.27 -19.95 1.76
N ARG A 36 -15.15 -20.63 2.02
CA ARG A 36 -13.81 -20.04 1.91
C ARG A 36 -13.55 -19.46 0.53
N VAL A 37 -13.87 -20.19 -0.54
CA VAL A 37 -13.74 -19.67 -1.91
C VAL A 37 -14.60 -18.42 -2.09
N ARG A 38 -15.87 -18.43 -1.68
CA ARG A 38 -16.75 -17.26 -1.78
C ARG A 38 -16.22 -16.05 -1.01
N VAL A 39 -15.71 -16.27 0.20
CA VAL A 39 -15.07 -15.23 1.03
C VAL A 39 -13.81 -14.69 0.33
N THR A 40 -12.99 -15.57 -0.26
CA THR A 40 -11.81 -15.18 -1.03
C THR A 40 -12.17 -14.32 -2.24
N HIS A 41 -13.17 -14.73 -3.02
CA HIS A 41 -13.70 -13.93 -4.13
C HIS A 41 -14.21 -12.58 -3.64
N PHE A 42 -14.94 -12.54 -2.52
CA PHE A 42 -15.46 -11.30 -1.95
C PHE A 42 -14.34 -10.36 -1.45
N LYS A 43 -13.29 -10.93 -0.85
CA LYS A 43 -12.13 -10.20 -0.31
C LYS A 43 -11.27 -9.58 -1.43
N TYR A 44 -11.04 -10.33 -2.51
CA TYR A 44 -10.07 -9.97 -3.53
C TYR A 44 -10.67 -9.44 -4.83
N SER A 45 -11.86 -9.87 -5.24
CA SER A 45 -12.49 -9.36 -6.46
C SER A 45 -12.75 -7.85 -6.34
N LYS A 46 -12.25 -7.08 -7.32
CA LYS A 46 -12.56 -5.66 -7.46
C LYS A 46 -13.80 -5.51 -8.34
N ILE A 47 -14.82 -4.85 -7.83
CA ILE A 47 -16.03 -4.53 -8.60
C ILE A 47 -15.73 -3.27 -9.42
N LYS A 48 -15.90 -3.35 -10.74
CA LYS A 48 -15.85 -2.18 -11.63
C LYS A 48 -17.26 -1.60 -11.72
N LEU A 49 -17.52 -0.48 -11.04
CA LEU A 49 -18.76 0.27 -11.22
C LEU A 49 -18.68 1.02 -12.56
N GLY A 50 -19.63 0.71 -13.47
CA GLY A 50 -19.76 1.17 -14.85
C GLY A 50 -18.88 2.34 -15.30
N GLY A 51 -18.00 2.10 -16.28
CA GLY A 51 -17.22 3.12 -17.01
C GLY A 51 -16.19 3.92 -16.21
N THR A 52 -16.22 3.90 -14.87
CA THR A 52 -15.30 4.64 -14.02
C THR A 52 -14.11 3.78 -13.58
N SER A 53 -12.93 4.39 -13.46
CA SER A 53 -11.70 3.74 -12.99
C SER A 53 -11.72 3.36 -11.50
N LEU A 54 -12.87 3.41 -10.82
CA LEU A 54 -12.97 3.16 -9.39
C LEU A 54 -13.08 1.64 -9.12
N ALA A 55 -11.94 0.97 -8.95
CA ALA A 55 -11.89 -0.45 -8.67
C ALA A 55 -11.76 -0.68 -7.15
N VAL A 56 -12.88 -1.01 -6.48
CA VAL A 56 -12.96 -1.19 -5.02
C VAL A 56 -13.31 -2.65 -4.71
N THR A 57 -12.69 -3.22 -3.67
CA THR A 57 -12.99 -4.60 -3.23
C THR A 57 -14.35 -4.67 -2.52
N GLY A 58 -15.00 -5.83 -2.55
CA GLY A 58 -16.27 -6.06 -1.87
C GLY A 58 -16.23 -5.68 -0.39
N LEU A 59 -15.14 -6.04 0.31
CA LEU A 59 -14.92 -5.67 1.71
C LEU A 59 -14.94 -4.15 1.95
N LYS A 60 -14.24 -3.38 1.11
CA LYS A 60 -14.18 -1.92 1.26
C LYS A 60 -15.55 -1.27 1.01
N ILE A 61 -16.31 -1.79 0.03
CA ILE A 61 -17.68 -1.34 -0.25
C ILE A 61 -18.59 -1.66 0.94
N SER A 62 -18.55 -2.87 1.48
CA SER A 62 -19.38 -3.25 2.63
C SER A 62 -19.08 -2.45 3.88
N LEU A 63 -17.81 -2.15 4.16
CA LEU A 63 -17.44 -1.26 5.27
C LEU A 63 -18.02 0.15 5.06
N LEU A 64 -17.96 0.69 3.84
CA LEU A 64 -18.54 2.00 3.53
C LEU A 64 -20.07 1.98 3.64
N ILE A 65 -20.74 0.95 3.13
CA ILE A 65 -22.21 0.81 3.25
C ILE A 65 -22.61 0.70 4.71
N LEU A 66 -21.92 -0.11 5.51
CA LEU A 66 -22.20 -0.25 6.93
C LEU A 66 -22.01 1.08 7.66
N PHE A 67 -20.94 1.82 7.35
CA PHE A 67 -20.70 3.15 7.90
C PHE A 67 -21.81 4.14 7.53
N LEU A 68 -22.22 4.19 6.26
CA LEU A 68 -23.31 5.05 5.80
C LEU A 68 -24.66 4.67 6.42
N ALA A 69 -24.95 3.37 6.53
CA ALA A 69 -26.16 2.87 7.17
C ALA A 69 -26.20 3.22 8.67
N ALA A 70 -25.07 3.11 9.37
CA ALA A 70 -24.96 3.49 10.77
C ALA A 70 -25.20 5.00 10.97
N ASN A 71 -24.56 5.86 10.16
CA ASN A 71 -24.79 7.31 10.22
C ASN A 71 -26.24 7.67 9.86
N GLY A 72 -26.80 7.06 8.81
CA GLY A 72 -28.19 7.25 8.42
C GLY A 72 -29.18 6.80 9.49
N PHE A 73 -28.90 5.68 10.17
CA PHE A 73 -29.70 5.19 11.29
C PHE A 73 -29.67 6.16 12.48
N LEU A 74 -28.47 6.59 12.90
CA LEU A 74 -28.28 7.53 14.00
C LEU A 74 -28.91 8.89 13.71
N LEU A 75 -28.80 9.35 12.45
CA LEU A 75 -29.38 10.60 12.01
C LEU A 75 -30.90 10.51 11.98
N GLY A 76 -31.46 9.47 11.34
CA GLY A 76 -32.85 9.39 10.87
C GLY A 76 -33.87 8.70 11.79
N VAL A 77 -33.46 7.73 12.60
CA VAL A 77 -34.42 6.87 13.31
C VAL A 77 -34.97 7.53 14.57
N GLY A 78 -36.31 7.62 14.65
CA GLY A 78 -37.01 8.13 15.83
C GLY A 78 -36.95 9.64 15.99
N ILE A 79 -36.71 10.40 14.91
CA ILE A 79 -36.77 11.86 14.94
C ILE A 79 -38.23 12.31 15.07
N SER A 80 -38.47 13.21 16.02
CA SER A 80 -39.80 13.79 16.23
C SER A 80 -39.95 15.18 15.60
N ASP A 81 -38.87 15.96 15.51
CA ASP A 81 -38.89 17.31 14.94
C ASP A 81 -37.59 17.73 14.23
N LEU A 82 -37.63 18.91 13.61
CA LEU A 82 -36.49 19.47 12.87
C LEU A 82 -35.34 19.93 13.78
N ALA A 83 -35.63 20.25 15.05
CA ALA A 83 -34.61 20.69 16.02
C ALA A 83 -33.73 19.53 16.46
N GLU A 84 -34.37 18.38 16.69
CA GLU A 84 -33.70 17.12 17.01
C GLU A 84 -32.83 16.66 15.84
N LEU A 85 -33.32 16.75 14.59
CA LEU A 85 -32.51 16.46 13.41
C LEU A 85 -31.28 17.38 13.32
N GLU A 86 -31.45 18.68 13.57
CA GLU A 86 -30.35 19.65 13.60
C GLU A 86 -29.29 19.29 14.64
N GLN A 87 -29.71 18.95 15.86
CA GLN A 87 -28.80 18.59 16.96
C GLN A 87 -28.10 17.26 16.70
N ARG A 88 -28.81 16.26 16.18
CA ARG A 88 -28.22 14.96 15.80
C ARG A 88 -27.22 15.12 14.66
N ALA A 89 -27.52 15.94 13.64
CA ALA A 89 -26.59 16.23 12.55
C ALA A 89 -25.28 16.86 13.08
N ALA A 90 -25.38 17.83 14.00
CA ALA A 90 -24.20 18.43 14.63
C ALA A 90 -23.38 17.40 15.46
N ALA A 91 -24.05 16.59 16.27
CA ALA A 91 -23.40 15.60 17.12
C ALA A 91 -22.66 14.54 16.29
N ILE A 92 -23.31 13.97 15.28
CA ILE A 92 -22.73 12.95 14.40
C ILE A 92 -21.59 13.55 13.57
N ALA A 93 -21.76 14.76 13.01
CA ALA A 93 -20.69 15.46 12.29
C ALA A 93 -19.46 15.66 13.18
N SER A 94 -19.66 16.11 14.42
CA SER A 94 -18.55 16.32 15.38
C SER A 94 -17.83 15.03 15.74
N ALA A 95 -18.55 13.91 15.88
CA ALA A 95 -17.97 12.59 16.14
C ALA A 95 -17.18 12.07 14.93
N ASN A 96 -17.70 12.23 13.71
CA ASN A 96 -17.00 11.87 12.50
C ASN A 96 -15.74 12.74 12.29
N LEU A 97 -15.80 14.03 12.65
CA LEU A 97 -14.64 14.93 12.60
C LEU A 97 -13.51 14.49 13.54
N MET A 98 -13.81 13.90 14.71
CA MET A 98 -12.76 13.32 15.57
C MET A 98 -11.93 12.28 14.82
N LEU A 99 -12.59 11.44 14.01
CA LEU A 99 -11.91 10.41 13.21
C LEU A 99 -11.14 11.02 12.03
N VAL A 100 -11.62 12.13 11.46
CA VAL A 100 -10.90 12.85 10.39
C VAL A 100 -9.63 13.53 10.94
N PHE A 101 -9.73 14.13 12.14
CA PHE A 101 -8.63 14.82 12.81
C PHE A 101 -7.65 13.90 13.56
N LEU A 102 -7.84 12.58 13.51
CA LEU A 102 -6.74 11.62 13.72
C LEU A 102 -5.56 11.86 12.77
N GLY A 103 -5.76 12.67 11.73
CA GLY A 103 -4.70 13.17 10.86
C GLY A 103 -4.78 12.60 9.46
N GLY A 104 -3.87 13.09 8.62
CA GLY A 104 -3.69 12.62 7.25
C GLY A 104 -2.68 11.49 7.16
N ARG A 105 -1.71 11.61 6.26
CA ARG A 105 -0.84 10.53 5.79
C ARG A 105 -0.09 9.70 6.86
N THR A 106 0.10 10.25 8.05
CA THR A 106 0.99 9.74 9.09
C THR A 106 0.27 9.77 10.43
N ASN A 107 -0.17 8.63 10.93
CA ASN A 107 -0.80 8.54 12.24
C ASN A 107 -0.31 7.30 12.99
N ALA A 108 0.54 7.54 13.99
CA ALA A 108 1.08 6.50 14.85
C ALA A 108 -0.02 5.65 15.53
N LEU A 109 -1.21 6.22 15.79
CA LEU A 109 -2.34 5.45 16.33
C LEU A 109 -2.91 4.45 15.31
N ALA A 110 -3.04 4.86 14.04
CA ALA A 110 -3.52 3.97 12.99
C ALA A 110 -2.53 2.81 12.75
N ASP A 111 -1.24 3.11 12.83
CA ASP A 111 -0.16 2.12 12.71
C ASP A 111 -0.11 1.19 13.93
N TRP A 112 -0.30 1.72 15.15
CA TRP A 112 -0.39 0.92 16.37
C TRP A 112 -1.55 -0.08 16.33
N VAL A 113 -2.69 0.33 15.78
CA VAL A 113 -3.87 -0.54 15.56
C VAL A 113 -3.73 -1.40 14.30
N GLN A 114 -2.63 -1.26 13.54
CA GLN A 114 -2.32 -2.05 12.34
C GLN A 114 -3.40 -1.91 11.23
N ILE A 115 -3.94 -0.70 11.07
CA ILE A 115 -4.88 -0.39 9.99
C ILE A 115 -4.08 -0.20 8.70
N PRO A 116 -4.33 -0.99 7.63
CA PRO A 116 -3.62 -0.84 6.37
C PRO A 116 -3.78 0.57 5.79
N LEU A 117 -2.68 1.14 5.28
CA LEU A 117 -2.66 2.51 4.76
C LEU A 117 -3.75 2.79 3.70
N SER A 118 -4.01 1.79 2.84
CA SER A 118 -5.04 1.90 1.80
C SER A 118 -6.46 1.96 2.34
N ILE A 119 -6.73 1.38 3.52
CA ILE A 119 -8.02 1.45 4.20
C ILE A 119 -8.12 2.79 4.92
N TYR A 120 -7.05 3.19 5.61
CA TYR A 120 -6.98 4.47 6.32
C TYR A 120 -7.26 5.67 5.39
N TYR A 121 -6.64 5.72 4.20
CA TYR A 121 -6.88 6.80 3.23
C TYR A 121 -8.28 6.82 2.63
N VAL A 122 -8.86 5.64 2.41
CA VAL A 122 -10.26 5.54 1.94
C VAL A 122 -11.19 6.01 3.06
N GLY A 123 -10.93 5.60 4.31
CA GLY A 123 -11.65 6.02 5.50
C GLY A 123 -11.61 7.54 5.70
N HIS A 124 -10.41 8.13 5.83
CA HIS A 124 -10.22 9.57 6.01
C HIS A 124 -10.97 10.39 4.94
N ARG A 125 -10.89 9.96 3.66
CA ARG A 125 -11.60 10.62 2.55
C ARG A 125 -13.12 10.57 2.73
N TRP A 126 -13.69 9.38 2.94
CA TRP A 126 -15.14 9.23 2.96
C TRP A 126 -15.79 9.71 4.25
N ILE A 127 -15.14 9.48 5.40
CA ILE A 127 -15.57 10.04 6.69
C ILE A 127 -15.55 11.57 6.61
N GLY A 128 -14.51 12.17 6.02
CA GLY A 128 -14.45 13.63 5.81
C GLY A 128 -15.57 14.18 4.92
N VAL A 129 -15.93 13.46 3.85
CA VAL A 129 -17.08 13.82 3.00
C VAL A 129 -18.39 13.73 3.76
N VAL A 130 -18.64 12.62 4.47
CA VAL A 130 -19.87 12.40 5.24
C VAL A 130 -20.02 13.44 6.35
N ALA A 131 -18.96 13.70 7.13
CA ALA A 131 -18.94 14.72 8.17
C ALA A 131 -19.23 16.12 7.61
N THR A 132 -18.72 16.43 6.41
CA THR A 132 -19.00 17.72 5.75
C THR A 132 -20.45 17.81 5.30
N CYS A 133 -21.03 16.73 4.77
CA CYS A 133 -22.46 16.67 4.43
C CYS A 133 -23.36 16.83 5.66
N GLU A 134 -23.03 16.20 6.77
CA GLU A 134 -23.77 16.33 8.04
C GLU A 134 -23.64 17.74 8.61
N ALA A 135 -22.45 18.35 8.54
CA ALA A 135 -22.23 19.74 8.95
C ALA A 135 -22.95 20.74 8.03
N LEU A 136 -23.07 20.46 6.73
CA LEU A 136 -23.88 21.24 5.79
C LEU A 136 -25.37 21.15 6.15
N LEU A 137 -25.86 19.95 6.47
CA LEU A 137 -27.24 19.74 6.92
C LEU A 137 -27.52 20.52 8.21
N HIS A 138 -26.65 20.38 9.23
CA HIS A 138 -26.75 21.16 10.46
C HIS A 138 -26.79 22.67 10.17
N SER A 139 -25.87 23.17 9.35
CA SER A 139 -25.81 24.59 8.99
C SER A 139 -27.08 25.07 8.27
N ALA A 140 -27.61 24.28 7.34
CA ALA A 140 -28.83 24.62 6.61
C ALA A 140 -30.06 24.66 7.52
N LEU A 141 -30.21 23.68 8.42
CA LEU A 141 -31.31 23.63 9.39
C LEU A 141 -31.22 24.76 10.41
N ALA A 142 -30.02 25.04 10.92
CA ALA A 142 -29.77 26.15 11.84
C ALA A 142 -30.15 27.49 11.20
N LEU A 143 -29.80 27.72 9.92
CA LEU A 143 -30.17 28.95 9.21
C LEU A 143 -31.66 29.08 8.94
N PHE A 144 -32.32 27.97 8.62
CA PHE A 144 -33.76 27.96 8.40
C PHE A 144 -34.52 28.34 9.67
N ARG A 145 -34.01 27.91 10.84
CA ARG A 145 -34.62 28.14 12.16
C ARG A 145 -34.17 29.46 12.80
N HIS A 146 -32.91 29.85 12.63
CA HIS A 146 -32.30 31.05 13.19
C HIS A 146 -31.97 32.07 12.09
N LYS A 147 -32.84 33.07 11.93
CA LYS A 147 -32.67 34.13 10.91
C LYS A 147 -31.71 35.26 11.30
N LYS A 148 -31.11 35.23 12.51
CA LYS A 148 -30.23 36.30 13.00
C LYS A 148 -28.78 35.97 12.68
N PHE A 149 -28.09 36.89 11.99
CA PHE A 149 -26.70 36.72 11.59
C PHE A 149 -25.73 37.21 12.68
N ASP A 150 -25.64 36.44 13.76
CA ASP A 150 -24.82 36.73 14.94
C ASP A 150 -23.40 36.15 14.84
N ALA A 151 -22.60 36.31 15.90
CA ALA A 151 -21.23 35.78 15.97
C ALA A 151 -21.19 34.24 15.90
N LEU A 152 -22.21 33.57 16.41
CA LEU A 152 -22.36 32.11 16.35
C LEU A 152 -22.56 31.65 14.90
N THR A 153 -23.42 32.34 14.15
CA THR A 153 -23.65 32.08 12.73
C THR A 153 -22.40 32.33 11.90
N LYS A 154 -21.70 33.45 12.14
CA LYS A 154 -20.44 33.79 11.44
C LYS A 154 -19.36 32.72 11.63
N SER A 155 -19.14 32.28 12.87
CA SER A 155 -18.15 31.24 13.17
C SER A 155 -18.52 29.89 12.53
N GLY A 156 -19.81 29.55 12.49
CA GLY A 156 -20.32 28.36 11.77
C GLY A 156 -20.01 28.41 10.27
N TYR A 157 -20.20 29.57 9.61
CA TYR A 157 -19.86 29.77 8.20
C TYR A 157 -18.36 29.61 7.91
N VAL A 158 -17.50 30.12 8.78
CA VAL A 158 -16.05 29.96 8.66
C VAL A 158 -15.68 28.46 8.75
N ALA A 159 -16.27 27.74 9.72
CA ALA A 159 -16.04 26.31 9.88
C ALA A 159 -16.49 25.50 8.65
N ILE A 160 -17.75 25.65 8.22
CA ILE A 160 -18.29 24.89 7.09
C ILE A 160 -17.65 25.27 5.75
N GLY A 161 -17.36 26.56 5.55
CA GLY A 161 -16.63 27.04 4.37
C GLY A 161 -15.24 26.40 4.30
N GLY A 162 -14.53 26.33 5.43
CA GLY A 162 -13.25 25.62 5.52
C GLY A 162 -13.37 24.13 5.14
N LEU A 163 -14.34 23.41 5.72
CA LEU A 163 -14.57 21.98 5.43
C LEU A 163 -14.89 21.73 3.94
N VAL A 164 -15.76 22.55 3.35
CA VAL A 164 -16.11 22.45 1.92
C VAL A 164 -14.90 22.69 1.02
N VAL A 165 -14.08 23.70 1.34
CA VAL A 165 -12.84 23.98 0.59
C VAL A 165 -11.84 22.83 0.72
N VAL A 166 -11.71 22.22 1.89
CA VAL A 166 -10.88 21.03 2.11
C VAL A 166 -11.33 19.86 1.22
N VAL A 167 -12.62 19.54 1.19
CA VAL A 167 -13.17 18.46 0.35
C VAL A 167 -13.04 18.78 -1.14
N PHE A 168 -13.35 20.01 -1.55
CA PHE A 168 -13.27 20.43 -2.95
C PHE A 168 -11.82 20.43 -3.46
N SER A 169 -10.87 20.94 -2.65
CA SER A 169 -9.45 20.90 -2.99
C SER A 169 -8.94 19.46 -3.15
N ALA A 170 -9.44 18.51 -2.35
CA ALA A 170 -9.09 17.09 -2.49
C ALA A 170 -9.61 16.45 -3.78
N ALA A 171 -10.79 16.84 -4.26
CA ALA A 171 -11.40 16.31 -5.48
C ALA A 171 -10.84 16.92 -6.78
N CYS A 172 -10.63 18.24 -6.77
CA CYS A 172 -10.30 19.03 -7.96
C CYS A 172 -8.82 19.43 -8.02
N PHE A 173 -8.26 19.91 -6.90
CA PHE A 173 -6.93 20.52 -6.87
C PHE A 173 -5.80 19.50 -6.79
N ARG A 174 -6.04 18.33 -6.16
CA ARG A 174 -5.07 17.22 -6.08
C ARG A 174 -4.52 16.81 -7.46
N ARG A 175 -5.35 16.82 -8.51
CA ARG A 175 -4.98 16.38 -9.87
C ARG A 175 -4.13 17.41 -10.62
N ARG A 176 -4.40 18.71 -10.46
CA ARG A 176 -3.71 19.79 -11.19
C ARG A 176 -2.48 20.34 -10.44
N CYS A 177 -2.55 20.44 -9.12
CA CYS A 177 -1.57 21.15 -8.30
C CYS A 177 -1.12 20.30 -7.10
N GLY A 178 -0.90 18.99 -7.31
CA GLY A 178 -0.59 18.03 -6.25
C GLY A 178 0.56 18.45 -5.32
N ARG A 179 1.52 19.24 -5.81
CA ARG A 179 2.67 19.76 -5.02
C ARG A 179 2.21 20.56 -3.80
N PHE A 180 1.24 21.46 -3.98
CA PHE A 180 0.75 22.33 -2.91
C PHE A 180 -0.53 21.81 -2.27
N PHE A 181 -1.12 20.76 -2.84
CA PHE A 181 -2.34 20.16 -2.29
C PHE A 181 -2.19 19.80 -0.81
N GLY A 182 -1.07 19.17 -0.41
CA GLY A 182 -0.83 18.82 1.00
C GLY A 182 -0.80 20.05 1.92
N LEU A 183 -0.08 21.11 1.51
CA LEU A 183 0.01 22.37 2.25
C LEU A 183 -1.35 23.07 2.37
N PHE A 184 -2.06 23.26 1.26
CA PHE A 184 -3.37 23.91 1.27
C PHE A 184 -4.40 23.11 2.06
N HIS A 185 -4.42 21.78 1.90
CA HIS A 185 -5.31 20.91 2.66
C HIS A 185 -5.04 21.05 4.17
N LEU A 186 -3.77 21.10 4.59
CA LEU A 186 -3.42 21.33 5.99
C LEU A 186 -3.87 22.72 6.47
N LEU A 187 -3.56 23.79 5.72
CA LEU A 187 -3.93 25.16 6.10
C LEU A 187 -5.44 25.34 6.22
N PHE A 188 -6.21 24.87 5.25
CA PHE A 188 -7.67 24.95 5.30
C PHE A 188 -8.26 24.05 6.38
N SER A 189 -7.66 22.89 6.68
CA SER A 189 -8.09 22.04 7.80
C SER A 189 -7.85 22.71 9.15
N MET A 190 -6.72 23.40 9.33
CA MET A 190 -6.45 24.19 10.54
C MET A 190 -7.40 25.37 10.67
N GLY A 191 -7.71 26.05 9.55
CA GLY A 191 -8.72 27.12 9.52
C GLY A 191 -10.12 26.61 9.89
N ALA A 192 -10.54 25.47 9.34
CA ALA A 192 -11.81 24.83 9.66
C ALA A 192 -11.89 24.43 11.15
N LEU A 193 -10.82 23.82 11.69
CA LEU A 193 -10.74 23.45 13.09
C LEU A 193 -10.77 24.67 14.02
N GLY A 194 -10.04 25.74 13.68
CA GLY A 194 -10.10 27.01 14.41
C GLY A 194 -11.50 27.63 14.39
N GLY A 195 -12.17 27.59 13.23
CA GLY A 195 -13.57 28.00 13.09
C GLY A 195 -14.52 27.18 13.96
N LEU A 196 -14.33 25.85 14.03
CA LEU A 196 -15.11 24.96 14.90
C LEU A 196 -14.89 25.25 16.38
N VAL A 197 -13.64 25.47 16.81
CA VAL A 197 -13.32 25.85 18.19
C VAL A 197 -14.00 27.17 18.54
N TRP A 198 -13.93 28.17 17.66
CA TRP A 198 -14.65 29.42 17.84
C TRP A 198 -16.16 29.16 17.98
N HIS A 199 -16.76 28.45 17.03
CA HIS A 199 -18.19 28.18 16.98
C HIS A 199 -18.71 27.52 18.27
N VAL A 200 -18.00 26.51 18.76
CA VAL A 200 -18.42 25.74 19.92
C VAL A 200 -18.11 26.43 21.25
N CYS A 201 -17.13 27.32 21.30
CA CYS A 201 -16.91 28.19 22.46
C CYS A 201 -17.99 29.25 22.63
N LEU A 202 -18.66 29.66 21.55
CA LEU A 202 -19.81 30.57 21.60
C LEU A 202 -21.13 29.87 21.97
N GLN A 203 -21.18 28.54 21.87
CA GLN A 203 -22.34 27.75 22.30
C GLN A 203 -22.46 27.72 23.83
N GLN A 204 -23.70 27.78 24.32
CA GLN A 204 -24.00 27.67 25.75
C GLN A 204 -23.90 26.23 26.25
N ASP A 205 -24.20 25.23 25.41
CA ASP A 205 -24.06 23.82 25.78
C ASP A 205 -22.58 23.39 25.74
N GLY A 206 -22.04 23.08 26.92
CA GLY A 206 -20.67 22.62 27.08
C GLY A 206 -20.42 21.24 26.46
N LYS A 207 -21.45 20.42 26.20
CA LYS A 207 -21.28 19.07 25.65
C LYS A 207 -20.69 19.08 24.24
N ALA A 208 -21.04 20.09 23.43
CA ALA A 208 -20.51 20.24 22.07
C ALA A 208 -18.99 20.48 22.04
N ARG A 209 -18.40 21.00 23.14
CA ARG A 209 -16.97 21.29 23.26
C ARG A 209 -16.13 20.03 23.24
N ILE A 210 -16.60 18.97 23.87
CA ILE A 210 -15.85 17.73 24.06
C ILE A 210 -15.32 17.15 22.73
N PRO A 211 -16.14 16.84 21.71
CA PRO A 211 -15.65 16.23 20.47
C PRO A 211 -14.66 17.12 19.70
N ILE A 212 -14.85 18.45 19.71
CA ILE A 212 -13.96 19.37 19.02
C ILE A 212 -12.60 19.49 19.73
N PHE A 213 -12.58 19.60 21.06
CA PHE A 213 -11.31 19.63 21.81
C PHE A 213 -10.59 18.27 21.77
N VAL A 214 -11.32 17.16 21.73
CA VAL A 214 -10.72 15.84 21.46
C VAL A 214 -10.11 15.80 20.06
N SER A 215 -10.77 16.36 19.05
CA SER A 215 -10.20 16.48 17.70
C SER A 215 -8.89 17.29 17.69
N CYS A 216 -8.85 18.42 18.41
CA CYS A 216 -7.62 19.19 18.61
C CYS A 216 -6.52 18.38 19.30
N GLY A 217 -6.88 17.61 20.33
CA GLY A 217 -5.95 16.73 21.06
C GLY A 217 -5.41 15.60 20.20
N LEU A 218 -6.23 14.97 19.36
CA LEU A 218 -5.81 13.91 18.45
C LEU A 218 -4.84 14.43 17.37
N LEU A 219 -5.17 15.58 16.76
CA LEU A 219 -4.30 16.21 15.76
C LEU A 219 -3.00 16.70 16.41
N GLY A 220 -3.10 17.49 17.48
CA GLY A 220 -1.93 18.05 18.17
C GLY A 220 -1.05 16.97 18.78
N GLY A 221 -1.64 15.97 19.42
CA GLY A 221 -0.95 14.85 20.06
C GLY A 221 -0.23 13.95 19.05
N SER A 222 -0.84 13.64 17.91
CA SER A 222 -0.19 12.85 16.86
C SER A 222 1.03 13.58 16.26
N HIS A 223 0.95 14.89 16.03
CA HIS A 223 2.08 15.69 15.58
C HIS A 223 3.17 15.84 16.66
N LEU A 224 2.78 16.10 17.91
CA LEU A 224 3.70 16.21 19.04
C LEU A 224 4.47 14.91 19.27
N TYR A 225 3.78 13.76 19.24
CA TYR A 225 4.41 12.45 19.35
C TYR A 225 5.52 12.27 18.31
N ARG A 226 5.22 12.57 17.04
CA ARG A 226 6.20 12.48 15.95
C ARG A 226 7.37 13.42 16.16
N TRP A 227 7.13 14.63 16.63
CA TRP A 227 8.19 15.59 16.92
C TRP A 227 9.12 15.13 18.04
N VAL A 228 8.55 14.63 19.14
CA VAL A 228 9.33 14.03 20.24
C VAL A 228 10.13 12.83 19.72
N TRP A 229 9.51 11.96 18.93
CA TRP A 229 10.16 10.80 18.33
C TRP A 229 11.31 11.20 17.38
N MET A 230 11.07 12.18 16.52
CA MET A 230 12.02 12.63 15.50
C MET A 230 13.19 13.45 16.05
N PHE A 231 12.96 14.34 17.02
CA PHE A 231 13.97 15.30 17.46
C PHE A 231 14.60 14.97 18.81
N ILE A 232 13.85 14.33 19.72
CA ILE A 232 14.32 14.09 21.09
C ILE A 232 14.90 12.68 21.21
N LEU A 233 14.20 11.67 20.69
CA LEU A 233 14.63 10.27 20.84
C LEU A 233 15.73 9.87 19.84
N GLY A 234 15.91 10.63 18.75
CA GLY A 234 17.09 10.56 17.90
C GLY A 234 17.29 9.22 17.18
N HIS A 235 16.24 8.40 17.03
CA HIS A 235 16.26 7.13 16.32
C HIS A 235 15.96 7.27 14.81
N THR A 236 16.07 8.49 14.30
CA THR A 236 15.36 8.93 13.09
C THR A 236 16.25 9.79 12.19
N ALA A 237 17.55 9.84 12.43
CA ALA A 237 18.50 10.56 11.58
C ALA A 237 19.52 9.60 10.98
N GLY A 238 19.99 9.92 9.78
CA GLY A 238 21.05 9.18 9.14
C GLY A 238 21.77 10.02 8.10
N ASN A 239 22.97 9.57 7.74
CA ASN A 239 23.79 10.19 6.71
C ASN A 239 23.74 9.36 5.43
N VAL A 240 23.69 10.05 4.30
CA VAL A 240 23.75 9.41 2.99
C VAL A 240 25.14 8.85 2.75
N LYS A 241 25.29 7.53 2.82
CA LYS A 241 26.57 6.84 2.62
C LYS A 241 26.93 6.77 1.14
N ASN A 242 25.99 6.29 0.33
CA ASN A 242 26.17 6.12 -1.10
C ASN A 242 24.95 6.62 -1.86
N LEU A 243 25.22 7.26 -2.99
CA LEU A 243 24.21 7.77 -3.90
C LEU A 243 24.56 7.33 -5.33
N TRP A 244 23.62 6.66 -5.98
CA TRP A 244 23.70 6.35 -7.40
C TRP A 244 22.46 6.94 -8.09
N ASP A 245 22.66 7.74 -9.14
CA ASP A 245 21.58 8.40 -9.90
C ASP A 245 21.80 8.16 -11.39
N ASP A 246 20.85 7.50 -12.04
CA ASP A 246 20.81 7.24 -13.49
C ASP A 246 19.84 8.20 -14.21
N GLY A 247 19.51 9.34 -13.57
CA GLY A 247 18.59 10.36 -14.08
C GLY A 247 17.11 9.98 -13.97
N ASN A 248 16.79 8.69 -13.97
CA ASN A 248 15.41 8.18 -13.78
C ASN A 248 15.18 7.61 -12.39
N ILE A 249 16.12 6.83 -11.88
CA ILE A 249 16.07 6.17 -10.57
C ILE A 249 17.31 6.58 -9.79
N MET A 250 17.08 6.89 -8.52
CA MET A 250 18.10 7.17 -7.53
C MET A 250 18.13 6.04 -6.52
N ARG A 251 19.28 5.39 -6.35
CA ARG A 251 19.54 4.42 -5.29
C ARG A 251 20.25 5.16 -4.16
N LEU A 252 19.56 5.29 -3.04
CA LEU A 252 19.99 6.02 -1.86
C LEU A 252 20.31 5.05 -0.74
N GLN A 253 21.58 4.98 -0.31
CA GLN A 253 21.97 4.21 0.86
C GLN A 253 22.14 5.15 2.07
N LEU A 254 21.28 4.95 3.06
CA LEU A 254 21.25 5.74 4.29
C LEU A 254 21.84 4.92 5.44
N GLY A 255 22.89 5.44 6.06
CA GLY A 255 23.42 4.93 7.32
C GLY A 255 22.75 5.65 8.49
N THR A 256 21.98 4.94 9.30
CA THR A 256 21.27 5.53 10.44
C THR A 256 22.20 5.70 11.64
N ASP A 257 22.03 6.79 12.40
CA ASP A 257 22.87 7.11 13.56
C ASP A 257 22.76 6.03 14.66
N LYS A 258 21.58 5.39 14.75
CA LYS A 258 21.28 4.24 15.61
C LYS A 258 20.59 3.16 14.79
N PRO A 259 20.70 1.86 15.15
CA PRO A 259 19.91 0.82 14.53
C PRO A 259 18.41 1.13 14.64
N VAL A 260 17.69 0.95 13.54
CA VAL A 260 16.25 1.17 13.47
C VAL A 260 15.53 -0.15 13.25
N SER A 261 14.33 -0.26 13.83
CA SER A 261 13.49 -1.44 13.63
C SER A 261 13.10 -1.59 12.17
N VAL A 262 13.16 -2.81 11.64
CA VAL A 262 12.80 -3.13 10.25
C VAL A 262 12.10 -4.48 10.17
N PHE A 263 11.14 -4.58 9.25
CA PHE A 263 10.44 -5.83 8.92
C PHE A 263 10.10 -5.84 7.42
N PRO A 264 9.88 -7.01 6.80
CA PRO A 264 9.64 -7.05 5.36
C PRO A 264 8.30 -6.42 4.99
N GLY A 265 8.34 -5.52 3.99
CA GLY A 265 7.20 -4.72 3.57
C GLY A 265 6.97 -3.44 4.38
N CYS A 266 7.84 -3.12 5.35
CA CYS A 266 7.75 -1.86 6.07
C CYS A 266 8.09 -0.66 5.16
N TYR A 267 7.65 0.53 5.53
CA TYR A 267 8.07 1.77 4.89
C TYR A 267 8.43 2.84 5.92
N PHE A 268 9.21 3.82 5.48
CA PHE A 268 9.63 4.97 6.27
C PHE A 268 9.22 6.25 5.55
N TYR A 269 8.88 7.29 6.31
CA TYR A 269 8.76 8.63 5.77
C TYR A 269 10.14 9.30 5.80
N LEU A 270 10.70 9.59 4.63
CA LEU A 270 11.94 10.34 4.50
C LEU A 270 11.66 11.82 4.36
N PHE A 271 12.39 12.63 5.11
CA PHE A 271 12.28 14.09 5.09
C PHE A 271 13.51 14.65 4.39
N PHE A 272 13.27 15.22 3.22
CA PHE A 272 14.30 15.89 2.43
C PHE A 272 14.29 17.39 2.72
N THR A 273 15.47 17.99 2.79
CA THR A 273 15.62 19.45 2.83
C THR A 273 15.30 20.03 1.45
N GLY A 274 14.06 20.46 1.27
CA GLY A 274 13.59 21.12 0.06
C GLY A 274 13.60 22.66 0.18
N PRO A 275 12.97 23.35 -0.79
CA PRO A 275 12.95 24.81 -0.83
C PRO A 275 12.03 25.46 0.22
N LEU A 276 11.21 24.69 0.94
CA LEU A 276 10.30 25.21 1.97
C LEU A 276 10.60 24.52 3.31
N PRO A 277 11.65 24.95 4.04
CA PRO A 277 12.20 24.21 5.18
C PRO A 277 11.15 23.86 6.24
N PHE A 278 10.26 24.80 6.57
CA PHE A 278 9.19 24.58 7.53
C PHE A 278 8.19 23.50 7.08
N TYR A 279 7.71 23.54 5.83
CA TYR A 279 6.78 22.53 5.32
C TYR A 279 7.45 21.17 5.13
N ASP A 280 8.69 21.17 4.67
CA ASP A 280 9.47 19.96 4.40
C ASP A 280 9.80 19.19 5.69
N LEU A 281 9.83 19.86 6.85
CA LEU A 281 9.90 19.23 8.18
C LEU A 281 8.62 18.45 8.56
N PHE A 282 7.46 18.84 8.03
CA PHE A 282 6.18 18.16 8.28
C PHE A 282 5.82 17.17 7.17
N HIS A 283 6.41 17.32 5.99
CA HIS A 283 6.02 16.57 4.81
C HIS A 283 7.07 15.50 4.42
N GLY A 284 7.03 14.39 5.13
CA GLY A 284 7.80 13.19 4.77
C GLY A 284 7.24 12.48 3.54
N TYR A 285 8.11 11.74 2.85
CA TYR A 285 7.78 10.92 1.70
C TYR A 285 7.89 9.44 2.08
N ALA A 286 6.78 8.71 2.01
CA ALA A 286 6.80 7.27 2.25
C ALA A 286 7.70 6.60 1.21
N MET A 287 8.62 5.77 1.67
CA MET A 287 9.53 4.97 0.85
C MET A 287 9.82 3.66 1.56
N MET A 288 9.93 2.58 0.79
CA MET A 288 10.25 1.27 1.33
C MET A 288 11.75 1.00 1.15
N PRO A 289 12.44 0.53 2.21
CA PRO A 289 13.81 0.07 2.06
C PRO A 289 13.80 -1.21 1.23
N VAL A 290 14.51 -1.21 0.10
CA VAL A 290 14.64 -2.39 -0.78
C VAL A 290 15.61 -3.41 -0.19
N TRP A 291 16.56 -2.95 0.62
CA TRP A 291 17.63 -3.80 1.15
C TRP A 291 18.23 -3.23 2.43
N SER A 292 18.70 -4.13 3.28
CA SER A 292 19.49 -3.86 4.47
C SER A 292 20.49 -4.99 4.70
N ASN A 293 21.39 -4.83 5.66
CA ASN A 293 22.35 -5.88 6.00
C ASN A 293 21.61 -7.17 6.43
N PRO A 294 21.84 -8.33 5.78
CA PRO A 294 21.15 -9.59 6.08
C PRO A 294 21.28 -10.03 7.54
N ASP A 295 22.45 -9.87 8.14
CA ASP A 295 22.72 -10.38 9.49
C ASP A 295 21.98 -9.53 10.54
N GLN A 296 21.87 -8.21 10.30
CA GLN A 296 21.08 -7.33 11.15
C GLN A 296 19.58 -7.54 10.92
N TYR A 297 19.17 -7.74 9.66
CA TYR A 297 17.76 -7.87 9.26
C TYR A 297 17.05 -9.02 9.98
N VAL A 298 17.76 -10.12 10.25
CA VAL A 298 17.26 -11.27 11.02
C VAL A 298 16.88 -10.89 12.46
N THR A 299 17.58 -9.93 13.05
CA THR A 299 17.29 -9.41 14.41
C THR A 299 16.21 -8.32 14.41
N GLY A 300 15.68 -7.96 13.23
CA GLY A 300 14.68 -6.90 13.06
C GLY A 300 15.25 -5.50 13.28
N GLN A 301 16.56 -5.32 13.23
CA GLN A 301 17.24 -4.04 13.35
C GLN A 301 18.10 -3.80 12.10
N ALA A 302 18.25 -2.56 11.68
CA ALA A 302 19.16 -2.21 10.57
C ALA A 302 19.82 -0.86 10.83
N SER A 303 21.13 -0.78 10.55
CA SER A 303 21.88 0.49 10.51
C SER A 303 22.03 1.04 9.09
N ASP A 304 21.76 0.22 8.08
CA ASP A 304 21.98 0.55 6.67
C ASP A 304 20.72 0.22 5.86
N LEU A 305 20.05 1.27 5.38
CA LEU A 305 18.84 1.16 4.59
C LEU A 305 19.10 1.64 3.16
N THR A 306 18.82 0.79 2.19
CA THR A 306 18.87 1.16 0.76
C THR A 306 17.46 1.44 0.25
N PHE A 307 17.27 2.58 -0.39
CA PHE A 307 16.00 2.98 -1.02
C PHE A 307 16.17 3.11 -2.52
N LEU A 308 15.15 2.68 -3.28
CA LEU A 308 15.04 2.96 -4.71
C LEU A 308 13.97 4.03 -4.93
N ILE A 309 14.39 5.17 -5.45
CA ILE A 309 13.56 6.37 -5.54
C ILE A 309 13.43 6.76 -7.00
N SER A 310 12.19 6.85 -7.49
CA SER A 310 11.91 7.38 -8.83
C SER A 310 12.10 8.90 -8.86
N ARG A 311 12.83 9.39 -9.86
CA ARG A 311 13.08 10.81 -10.16
C ARG A 311 12.04 11.41 -11.12
N THR A 312 11.32 10.56 -11.82
CA THR A 312 10.42 10.94 -12.93
C THR A 312 9.05 11.43 -12.44
N VAL A 313 8.57 10.90 -11.31
CA VAL A 313 7.23 11.18 -10.78
C VAL A 313 7.29 11.41 -9.26
N GLY A 314 6.58 12.44 -8.78
CA GLY A 314 6.39 12.70 -7.36
C GLY A 314 6.79 14.10 -6.91
N HIS A 315 6.31 14.53 -5.74
CA HIS A 315 6.54 15.87 -5.21
C HIS A 315 7.97 16.05 -4.66
N HIS A 316 8.73 14.96 -4.49
CA HIS A 316 10.10 14.94 -3.98
C HIS A 316 11.18 15.22 -5.05
N ARG A 317 10.86 15.25 -6.35
CA ARG A 317 11.84 15.38 -7.45
C ARG A 317 12.85 16.52 -7.27
N ARG A 318 12.39 17.71 -6.85
CA ARG A 318 13.30 18.86 -6.65
C ARG A 318 14.16 18.69 -5.41
N SER A 319 13.60 18.12 -4.34
CA SER A 319 14.33 17.84 -3.10
C SER A 319 15.36 16.73 -3.26
N LEU A 320 15.24 15.85 -4.26
CA LEU A 320 16.29 14.90 -4.61
C LEU A 320 17.51 15.57 -5.23
N GLY A 321 17.34 16.69 -5.93
CA GLY A 321 18.44 17.42 -6.57
C GLY A 321 19.37 18.13 -5.56
N SER A 322 18.95 18.26 -4.31
CA SER A 322 19.74 18.85 -3.22
C SER A 322 20.39 17.80 -2.31
N ILE A 323 20.30 16.51 -2.64
CA ILE A 323 20.91 15.44 -1.87
C ILE A 323 22.27 15.11 -2.45
N PHE A 324 23.27 15.11 -1.59
CA PHE A 324 24.65 14.72 -1.88
C PHE A 324 25.10 13.63 -0.91
N PRO A 325 26.18 12.90 -1.19
CA PRO A 325 26.87 12.10 -0.18
C PRO A 325 27.09 12.93 1.10
N ASP A 326 26.98 12.28 2.26
CA ASP A 326 27.05 12.87 3.60
C ASP A 326 25.91 13.86 3.96
N SER A 327 24.92 14.03 3.08
CA SER A 327 23.71 14.79 3.44
C SER A 327 22.99 14.12 4.60
N ARG A 328 22.57 14.91 5.59
CA ARG A 328 21.81 14.42 6.73
C ARG A 328 20.33 14.38 6.40
N LEU A 329 19.74 13.18 6.46
CA LEU A 329 18.31 12.96 6.25
C LEU A 329 17.66 12.49 7.54
N ARG A 330 16.36 12.78 7.65
CA ARG A 330 15.52 12.22 8.72
C ARG A 330 14.56 11.19 8.16
N LEU A 331 14.27 10.19 8.97
CA LEU A 331 13.38 9.06 8.69
C LEU A 331 12.39 8.89 9.84
N ASP A 332 11.15 8.55 9.55
CA ASP A 332 10.10 8.28 10.54
C ASP A 332 9.48 6.93 10.19
N GLY A 333 9.38 6.01 11.16
CA GLY A 333 9.00 4.61 10.96
C GLY A 333 9.73 3.65 11.92
N PRO A 334 9.65 2.33 11.69
CA PRO A 334 9.01 1.66 10.55
C PRO A 334 7.47 1.67 10.62
N TYR A 335 6.83 1.77 9.46
CA TYR A 335 5.38 1.71 9.28
C TYR A 335 4.96 0.56 8.38
N GLY A 336 3.66 0.25 8.40
CA GLY A 336 3.04 -0.81 7.60
C GLY A 336 2.85 -2.09 8.40
N LYS A 337 2.61 -3.19 7.67
CA LYS A 337 2.24 -4.48 8.25
C LYS A 337 3.12 -5.61 7.73
N ASP A 338 3.64 -6.42 8.64
CA ASP A 338 4.30 -7.68 8.29
C ASP A 338 3.25 -8.70 7.80
N LEU A 339 3.44 -9.19 6.57
CA LEU A 339 2.60 -10.22 5.96
C LEU A 339 2.83 -11.62 6.56
N LYS A 340 3.86 -11.79 7.39
CA LYS A 340 4.22 -13.05 8.06
C LYS A 340 4.34 -14.21 7.07
N LEU A 341 5.05 -13.97 5.97
CA LEU A 341 5.19 -14.95 4.88
C LEU A 341 5.83 -16.27 5.34
N HIS A 342 6.60 -16.24 6.43
CA HIS A 342 7.18 -17.43 7.08
C HIS A 342 6.13 -18.45 7.55
N THR A 343 4.86 -18.07 7.66
CA THR A 343 3.74 -18.96 8.05
C THR A 343 3.10 -19.72 6.87
N PHE A 344 3.63 -19.52 5.66
CA PHE A 344 3.18 -20.17 4.44
C PHE A 344 4.26 -21.11 3.92
N GLU A 345 3.88 -22.32 3.50
CA GLU A 345 4.78 -23.33 2.97
C GLU A 345 5.32 -22.95 1.59
N THR A 346 4.47 -22.34 0.75
CA THR A 346 4.82 -21.88 -0.60
C THR A 346 4.55 -20.39 -0.72
N VAL A 347 5.59 -19.62 -1.07
CA VAL A 347 5.53 -18.17 -1.22
C VAL A 347 5.91 -17.79 -2.64
N VAL A 348 4.98 -17.17 -3.38
CA VAL A 348 5.23 -16.68 -4.74
C VAL A 348 5.26 -15.16 -4.72
N LEU A 349 6.45 -14.59 -4.87
CA LEU A 349 6.71 -13.17 -4.89
C LEU A 349 6.79 -12.67 -6.33
N THR A 350 5.89 -11.76 -6.69
CA THR A 350 5.77 -11.24 -8.06
C THR A 350 6.01 -9.74 -8.10
N ALA A 351 6.93 -9.31 -8.96
CA ALA A 351 7.29 -7.90 -9.12
C ALA A 351 7.25 -7.48 -10.59
N LYS A 352 6.85 -6.23 -10.87
CA LYS A 352 7.06 -5.61 -12.18
C LYS A 352 7.76 -4.26 -12.04
N GLY A 353 8.80 -4.03 -12.84
CA GLY A 353 9.57 -2.79 -12.84
C GLY A 353 10.07 -2.43 -11.43
N LEU A 354 9.79 -1.19 -10.99
CA LEU A 354 10.22 -0.68 -9.67
C LEU A 354 9.55 -1.42 -8.48
N GLY A 355 8.51 -2.23 -8.74
CA GLY A 355 7.86 -3.09 -7.75
C GLY A 355 8.80 -4.11 -7.09
N ILE A 356 9.99 -4.36 -7.66
CA ILE A 356 11.02 -5.18 -6.98
C ILE A 356 11.37 -4.64 -5.59
N SER A 357 11.25 -3.33 -5.39
CA SER A 357 11.45 -2.66 -4.10
C SER A 357 10.55 -3.22 -2.99
N GLY A 358 9.37 -3.73 -3.35
CA GLY A 358 8.41 -4.31 -2.41
C GLY A 358 8.48 -5.80 -2.24
N ILE A 359 9.24 -6.50 -3.06
CA ILE A 359 9.36 -7.95 -3.03
C ILE A 359 10.70 -8.39 -2.45
N LEU A 360 11.78 -7.68 -2.79
CA LEU A 360 13.13 -8.07 -2.38
C LEU A 360 13.32 -8.15 -0.86
N PRO A 361 12.75 -7.25 -0.04
CA PRO A 361 12.82 -7.38 1.43
C PRO A 361 12.20 -8.68 1.96
N PHE A 362 11.11 -9.17 1.36
CA PHE A 362 10.50 -10.44 1.75
C PHE A 362 11.40 -11.63 1.42
N ALA A 363 12.00 -11.64 0.23
CA ALA A 363 12.93 -12.70 -0.17
C ALA A 363 14.18 -12.71 0.74
N LEU A 364 14.72 -11.53 1.04
CA LEU A 364 15.83 -11.38 1.98
C LEU A 364 15.46 -11.89 3.37
N HIS A 365 14.28 -11.52 3.89
CA HIS A 365 13.82 -11.96 5.21
C HIS A 365 13.80 -13.48 5.34
N LEU A 366 13.13 -14.15 4.38
CA LEU A 366 12.98 -15.60 4.38
C LEU A 366 14.34 -16.30 4.21
N ALA A 367 15.17 -15.81 3.28
CA ALA A 367 16.48 -16.41 3.02
C ALA A 367 17.45 -16.24 4.21
N ALA A 368 17.46 -15.07 4.83
CA ALA A 368 18.34 -14.77 5.96
C ALA A 368 17.95 -15.58 7.20
N ARG A 369 16.65 -15.74 7.49
CA ARG A 369 16.15 -16.60 8.58
C ARG A 369 16.49 -18.07 8.36
N LYS A 370 16.30 -18.57 7.14
CA LYS A 370 16.70 -19.94 6.79
C LYS A 370 18.21 -20.16 6.92
N ARG A 371 19.02 -19.19 6.48
CA ARG A 371 20.48 -19.25 6.64
C ARG A 371 20.88 -19.26 8.13
N ASN A 372 20.22 -18.45 8.96
CA ASN A 372 20.43 -18.44 10.41
C ASN A 372 20.14 -19.81 11.03
N ASP A 373 18.96 -20.37 10.75
CA ASP A 373 18.55 -21.68 11.28
C ASP A 373 19.48 -22.83 10.83
N ASN A 374 19.94 -22.79 9.57
CA ASN A 374 20.91 -23.76 9.08
C ASN A 374 22.25 -23.62 9.82
N GLY A 375 22.76 -22.40 9.98
CA GLY A 375 23.98 -22.14 10.74
C GLY A 375 23.87 -22.57 12.20
N LEU A 376 22.71 -22.38 12.83
CA LEU A 376 22.43 -22.86 14.18
C LEU A 376 22.41 -24.38 14.27
N ARG A 377 21.83 -25.08 13.30
CA ARG A 377 21.85 -26.55 13.26
C ARG A 377 23.28 -27.10 13.18
N ASP A 378 24.13 -26.45 12.39
CA ASP A 378 25.53 -26.84 12.27
C ASP A 378 26.33 -26.59 13.55
N LYS A 379 26.03 -25.48 14.25
CA LYS A 379 26.64 -25.14 15.55
C LYS A 379 26.08 -25.99 16.70
N SER A 380 24.78 -26.27 16.74
CA SER A 380 24.10 -27.01 17.81
C SER A 380 24.37 -28.51 17.79
N ALA A 381 24.73 -29.06 16.62
CA ALA A 381 25.41 -30.35 16.54
C ALA A 381 26.76 -30.37 17.32
N ARG A 382 27.31 -29.19 17.67
CA ARG A 382 28.57 -29.01 18.41
C ARG A 382 28.38 -28.40 19.81
N LEU A 383 27.27 -27.72 20.09
CA LEU A 383 27.01 -27.00 21.35
C LEU A 383 25.53 -27.10 21.75
N ARG A 384 25.24 -27.81 22.84
CA ARG A 384 23.88 -28.12 23.31
C ARG A 384 23.13 -26.92 23.93
N ASP A 385 23.83 -25.79 24.17
CA ASP A 385 23.34 -24.64 24.94
C ASP A 385 23.37 -23.28 24.18
N SER A 386 23.17 -23.30 22.86
CA SER A 386 23.03 -22.05 22.08
C SER A 386 21.76 -21.28 22.47
N SER A 387 21.89 -20.07 23.02
CA SER A 387 20.79 -19.15 23.33
C SER A 387 20.23 -18.38 22.11
N GLU A 388 20.84 -18.54 20.93
CA GLU A 388 20.38 -17.93 19.68
C GLU A 388 19.01 -18.53 19.24
N PRO A 389 18.02 -17.69 18.87
CA PRO A 389 16.68 -18.17 18.52
C PRO A 389 16.67 -18.92 17.18
N VAL A 390 16.08 -20.12 17.18
CA VAL A 390 15.71 -20.84 15.95
C VAL A 390 14.32 -20.39 15.52
N PHE A 391 14.18 -20.01 14.26
CA PHE A 391 12.94 -19.44 13.74
C PHE A 391 11.88 -20.48 13.39
N GLY A 392 12.29 -21.61 12.80
CA GLY A 392 11.37 -22.72 12.49
C GLY A 392 10.30 -22.37 11.46
N ASP A 393 10.68 -21.58 10.45
CA ASP A 393 9.75 -21.11 9.42
C ASP A 393 9.10 -22.28 8.64
N LEU A 394 7.81 -22.14 8.29
CA LEU A 394 7.09 -23.13 7.49
C LEU A 394 7.45 -23.08 6.00
N SER A 395 7.96 -21.94 5.54
CA SER A 395 8.32 -21.72 4.13
C SER A 395 9.38 -22.69 3.65
N ARG A 396 9.03 -23.47 2.63
CA ARG A 396 9.90 -24.47 2.01
C ARG A 396 10.32 -24.05 0.61
N HIS A 397 9.43 -23.36 -0.09
CA HIS A 397 9.58 -22.96 -1.48
C HIS A 397 9.24 -21.48 -1.66
N VAL A 398 10.19 -20.71 -2.18
CA VAL A 398 10.02 -19.27 -2.41
C VAL A 398 10.38 -18.93 -3.86
N ASP A 399 9.36 -18.58 -4.65
CA ASP A 399 9.55 -18.12 -6.03
C ASP A 399 9.60 -16.59 -6.04
N LEU A 400 10.66 -16.00 -6.62
CA LEU A 400 10.75 -14.58 -6.93
C LEU A 400 10.73 -14.41 -8.44
N ILE A 401 9.64 -13.84 -8.95
CA ILE A 401 9.43 -13.63 -10.38
C ILE A 401 9.34 -12.13 -10.65
N TRP A 402 10.31 -11.61 -11.40
CA TRP A 402 10.42 -10.19 -11.69
C TRP A 402 10.33 -9.93 -13.19
N TRP A 403 9.28 -9.22 -13.60
CA TRP A 403 9.12 -8.73 -14.97
C TRP A 403 9.78 -7.37 -15.12
N LEU A 404 10.81 -7.31 -15.94
CA LEU A 404 11.48 -6.06 -16.30
C LEU A 404 10.74 -5.40 -17.47
N GLU A 405 10.66 -4.08 -17.43
CA GLU A 405 10.15 -3.26 -18.53
C GLU A 405 11.26 -2.91 -19.52
N HIS A 406 12.50 -2.83 -19.02
CA HIS A 406 13.71 -2.59 -19.79
C HIS A 406 14.85 -3.45 -19.25
N ASP A 407 15.77 -3.84 -20.13
CA ASP A 407 16.83 -4.78 -19.76
C ASP A 407 17.76 -4.22 -18.66
N ASP A 408 17.94 -2.91 -18.57
CA ASP A 408 18.81 -2.21 -17.62
C ASP A 408 18.25 -2.08 -16.20
N GLN A 409 16.99 -2.43 -15.97
CA GLN A 409 16.37 -2.33 -14.64
C GLN A 409 17.03 -3.26 -13.60
N ASP A 410 17.59 -4.38 -14.03
CA ASP A 410 18.39 -5.29 -13.18
C ASP A 410 19.57 -4.60 -12.48
N ARG A 411 20.10 -3.51 -13.03
CA ARG A 411 21.19 -2.72 -12.42
C ARG A 411 20.79 -2.08 -11.11
N TRP A 412 19.50 -1.77 -10.93
CA TRP A 412 19.00 -1.10 -9.73
C TRP A 412 19.26 -1.92 -8.47
N VAL A 413 19.18 -3.24 -8.59
CA VAL A 413 19.30 -4.21 -7.50
C VAL A 413 20.42 -5.22 -7.74
N HIS A 414 21.41 -4.87 -8.57
CA HIS A 414 22.47 -5.79 -8.99
C HIS A 414 23.23 -6.40 -7.81
N ASP A 415 23.70 -5.56 -6.90
CA ASP A 415 24.47 -5.98 -5.72
C ASP A 415 23.59 -6.81 -4.76
N GLN A 416 22.31 -6.44 -4.67
CA GLN A 416 21.33 -7.08 -3.81
C GLN A 416 20.97 -8.49 -4.30
N LEU A 417 20.74 -8.67 -5.61
CA LEU A 417 20.48 -9.99 -6.20
C LEU A 417 21.69 -10.92 -6.05
N ARG A 418 22.91 -10.41 -6.24
CA ARG A 418 24.14 -11.17 -5.98
C ARG A 418 24.23 -11.61 -4.54
N SER A 419 24.05 -10.67 -3.60
CA SER A 419 24.09 -10.97 -2.17
C SER A 419 23.00 -11.97 -1.76
N LEU A 420 21.79 -11.85 -2.30
CA LEU A 420 20.69 -12.79 -2.07
C LEU A 420 21.05 -14.20 -2.58
N GLN A 421 21.67 -14.30 -3.76
CA GLN A 421 22.13 -15.58 -4.30
C GLN A 421 23.23 -16.21 -3.43
N GLU A 422 24.14 -15.40 -2.89
CA GLU A 422 25.17 -15.88 -1.96
C GLU A 422 24.56 -16.41 -0.65
N ILE A 423 23.51 -15.77 -0.13
CA ILE A 423 22.78 -16.22 1.07
C ILE A 423 22.09 -17.57 0.78
N ASP A 424 21.40 -17.70 -0.34
CA ASP A 424 20.73 -18.92 -0.78
C ASP A 424 21.73 -20.08 -0.98
N ASN A 425 22.85 -19.82 -1.66
CA ASN A 425 23.89 -20.81 -1.88
C ASN A 425 24.57 -21.23 -0.56
N LYS A 426 24.90 -20.30 0.33
CA LYS A 426 25.53 -20.61 1.63
C LYS A 426 24.60 -21.37 2.56
N ALA A 427 23.28 -21.17 2.46
CA ALA A 427 22.31 -22.02 3.16
C ALA A 427 22.38 -23.50 2.73
N CYS A 428 22.99 -23.81 1.58
CA CYS A 428 23.13 -25.15 1.02
C CYS A 428 24.49 -25.83 1.31
N TRP A 429 25.52 -25.09 1.76
CA TRP A 429 26.93 -25.56 1.77
C TRP A 429 27.36 -26.40 2.99
N THR A 430 26.48 -26.67 3.95
CA THR A 430 26.88 -27.25 5.23
C THR A 430 26.51 -28.73 5.41
N ARG A 431 27.03 -29.59 4.54
CA ARG A 431 27.09 -31.04 4.81
C ARG A 431 28.38 -31.66 4.25
N SER A 432 29.28 -32.05 5.15
CA SER A 432 30.57 -32.69 4.87
C SER A 432 30.50 -34.13 4.30
N LEU A 433 29.30 -34.70 4.07
CA LEU A 433 29.15 -36.05 3.48
C LEU A 433 28.01 -36.14 2.45
N SER A 434 27.36 -35.04 2.07
CA SER A 434 26.27 -35.03 1.08
C SER A 434 26.68 -34.47 -0.28
N GLN A 435 27.97 -34.54 -0.64
CA GLN A 435 28.39 -34.26 -2.02
C GLN A 435 27.88 -35.32 -3.01
N LEU A 436 27.47 -36.51 -2.54
CA LEU A 436 26.97 -37.60 -3.39
C LEU A 436 25.47 -37.54 -3.70
N PHE A 437 24.69 -36.73 -2.98
CA PHE A 437 23.23 -36.61 -3.19
C PHE A 437 22.76 -35.15 -3.16
N ALA A 438 23.51 -34.24 -3.81
CA ALA A 438 23.16 -32.82 -3.91
C ALA A 438 21.96 -32.54 -4.85
N ASN A 439 20.90 -33.35 -4.75
CA ASN A 439 19.54 -33.00 -5.20
C ASN A 439 18.79 -32.27 -4.08
N SER A 440 19.47 -31.38 -3.36
CA SER A 440 18.87 -30.54 -2.32
C SER A 440 18.15 -29.36 -2.97
N GLN A 441 16.85 -29.52 -3.19
CA GLN A 441 15.88 -28.49 -3.60
C GLN A 441 16.26 -27.11 -3.05
N LYS A 442 16.73 -26.19 -3.91
CA LYS A 442 17.12 -24.84 -3.49
C LYS A 442 15.89 -24.08 -3.00
N PHE A 443 16.08 -23.28 -1.96
CA PHE A 443 15.00 -22.58 -1.26
C PHE A 443 14.36 -21.48 -2.10
N LEU A 444 15.19 -20.75 -2.84
CA LEU A 444 14.78 -19.66 -3.70
C LEU A 444 14.87 -20.07 -5.17
N VAL A 445 13.78 -19.82 -5.90
CA VAL A 445 13.75 -19.79 -7.36
C VAL A 445 13.61 -18.34 -7.78
N VAL A 446 14.53 -17.82 -8.58
CA VAL A 446 14.56 -16.43 -9.02
C VAL A 446 14.54 -16.34 -10.54
N TRP A 447 13.46 -15.80 -11.09
CA TRP A 447 13.29 -15.57 -12.51
C TRP A 447 13.26 -14.08 -12.82
N CYS A 448 14.25 -13.61 -13.56
CA CYS A 448 14.24 -12.26 -14.15
C CYS A 448 13.76 -12.36 -15.59
N ILE A 449 12.58 -11.82 -15.86
CA ILE A 449 11.91 -11.90 -17.17
C ILE A 449 12.20 -10.61 -17.92
N TYR A 450 13.03 -10.73 -18.94
CA TYR A 450 13.45 -9.61 -19.78
C TYR A 450 12.47 -9.44 -20.95
N PRO A 451 12.13 -8.19 -21.33
CA PRO A 451 11.13 -7.91 -22.35
C PRO A 451 11.58 -8.39 -23.75
N VAL A 452 12.87 -8.28 -24.08
CA VAL A 452 13.40 -8.67 -25.39
C VAL A 452 14.77 -9.31 -25.27
N LYS A 453 15.07 -10.32 -26.10
CA LYS A 453 16.38 -10.97 -26.18
C LYS A 453 17.37 -10.15 -27.01
N ARG A 454 17.72 -8.94 -26.57
CA ARG A 454 18.57 -8.01 -27.35
C ARG A 454 20.06 -8.27 -27.19
N ASN A 455 20.51 -8.56 -25.96
CA ASN A 455 21.93 -8.80 -25.68
C ASN A 455 22.11 -10.07 -24.83
N PRO A 456 22.25 -11.25 -25.47
CA PRO A 456 22.43 -12.51 -24.75
C PRO A 456 23.78 -12.62 -24.04
N GLU A 457 24.79 -11.82 -24.40
CA GLU A 457 26.13 -11.86 -23.78
C GLU A 457 26.25 -10.92 -22.57
N ARG A 458 25.21 -10.11 -22.31
CA ARG A 458 25.20 -9.23 -21.16
C ARG A 458 25.35 -10.02 -19.86
N LYS A 459 26.34 -9.62 -19.06
CA LYS A 459 26.58 -10.17 -17.72
C LYS A 459 25.38 -9.91 -16.81
N LEU A 460 24.82 -10.98 -16.27
CA LEU A 460 23.72 -10.95 -15.32
C LEU A 460 24.21 -10.54 -13.91
N PRO A 461 23.32 -10.03 -13.05
CA PRO A 461 23.66 -9.70 -11.67
C PRO A 461 24.03 -10.94 -10.82
N PHE A 462 23.59 -12.12 -11.26
CA PHE A 462 23.80 -13.40 -10.60
C PHE A 462 24.34 -14.47 -11.57
N THR A 463 24.85 -15.56 -11.02
CA THR A 463 25.28 -16.74 -11.80
C THR A 463 24.06 -17.56 -12.20
N SER A 464 23.82 -17.73 -13.51
CA SER A 464 22.66 -18.46 -14.00
C SER A 464 22.74 -19.95 -13.69
N ASN A 465 21.63 -20.54 -13.23
CA ASN A 465 21.43 -21.98 -13.04
C ASN A 465 19.93 -22.31 -13.19
N GLU A 466 19.50 -23.52 -12.86
CA GLU A 466 18.09 -23.96 -12.94
C GLU A 466 17.14 -23.09 -12.09
N PHE A 467 17.60 -22.68 -10.89
CA PHE A 467 16.80 -21.93 -9.93
C PHE A 467 16.91 -20.42 -10.15
N TRP A 468 18.09 -19.93 -10.53
CA TRP A 468 18.37 -18.52 -10.80
C TRP A 468 18.56 -18.32 -12.30
N SER A 469 17.54 -17.83 -13.01
CA SER A 469 17.59 -17.75 -14.47
C SER A 469 17.03 -16.44 -15.02
N ARG A 470 17.58 -16.04 -16.15
CA ARG A 470 16.92 -15.08 -17.04
C ARG A 470 15.91 -15.83 -17.91
N ARG A 471 14.72 -15.26 -18.09
CA ARG A 471 13.71 -15.76 -19.00
C ARG A 471 13.31 -14.69 -20.01
N TYR A 472 12.87 -15.13 -21.17
CA TYR A 472 12.31 -14.29 -22.22
C TYR A 472 10.95 -14.87 -22.61
N ASN A 473 10.03 -14.04 -23.11
CA ASN A 473 8.71 -14.47 -23.57
C ASN A 473 7.85 -15.21 -22.51
N PHE A 474 8.19 -15.11 -21.23
CA PHE A 474 7.39 -15.67 -20.14
C PHE A 474 6.20 -14.75 -19.85
N GLY A 475 5.08 -15.09 -20.49
CA GLY A 475 3.83 -14.34 -20.39
C GLY A 475 3.02 -14.68 -19.14
N PHE A 476 1.95 -13.92 -18.91
CA PHE A 476 1.05 -14.14 -17.78
C PHE A 476 0.27 -15.46 -17.89
N ASP A 477 -0.06 -15.94 -19.09
CA ASP A 477 -0.74 -17.23 -19.25
C ASP A 477 0.14 -18.40 -18.81
N GLU A 478 1.42 -18.33 -19.16
CA GLU A 478 2.42 -19.29 -18.73
C GLU A 478 2.59 -19.26 -17.22
N PHE A 479 2.70 -18.07 -16.62
CA PHE A 479 2.70 -17.91 -15.16
C PHE A 479 1.45 -18.50 -14.50
N SER A 480 0.26 -18.30 -15.10
CA SER A 480 -0.99 -18.89 -14.59
C SER A 480 -0.89 -20.42 -14.52
N ARG A 481 -0.30 -21.04 -15.54
CA ARG A 481 -0.10 -22.48 -15.59
C ARG A 481 0.90 -22.95 -14.54
N GLU A 482 2.02 -22.25 -14.36
CA GLU A 482 3.00 -22.56 -13.31
C GLU A 482 2.40 -22.41 -11.92
N LEU A 483 1.66 -21.33 -11.65
CA LEU A 483 0.97 -21.11 -10.38
C LEU A 483 -0.02 -22.26 -10.06
N ARG A 484 -0.71 -22.81 -11.08
CA ARG A 484 -1.57 -24.00 -10.90
C ARG A 484 -0.79 -25.26 -10.57
N GLN A 485 0.47 -25.36 -10.96
CA GLN A 485 1.35 -26.48 -10.64
C GLN A 485 1.90 -26.33 -9.22
N GLU A 486 2.41 -25.15 -8.88
CA GLU A 486 2.92 -24.85 -7.53
C GLU A 486 1.83 -25.00 -6.45
N ALA A 487 0.60 -24.57 -6.74
CA ALA A 487 -0.54 -24.77 -5.84
C ALA A 487 -1.01 -26.24 -5.71
N ARG A 488 -0.32 -27.21 -6.34
CA ARG A 488 -0.56 -28.65 -6.10
C ARG A 488 0.19 -29.17 -4.89
N TYR A 489 1.27 -28.51 -4.46
CA TYR A 489 2.00 -28.93 -3.27
C TYR A 489 1.11 -28.73 -2.02
N PRO A 490 1.08 -29.70 -1.10
CA PRO A 490 0.29 -29.58 0.11
C PRO A 490 0.84 -28.47 1.00
N GLY A 491 -0.04 -27.57 1.46
CA GLY A 491 0.31 -26.45 2.32
C GLY A 491 -0.51 -25.20 2.00
N ARG A 492 -0.24 -24.12 2.71
CA ARG A 492 -0.78 -22.79 2.44
C ARG A 492 0.13 -22.09 1.42
N THR A 493 -0.48 -21.62 0.35
CA THR A 493 0.21 -20.85 -0.70
C THR A 493 -0.21 -19.39 -0.63
N VAL A 494 0.75 -18.48 -0.70
CA VAL A 494 0.52 -17.04 -0.82
C VAL A 494 1.20 -16.47 -2.04
N VAL A 495 0.48 -15.63 -2.77
CA VAL A 495 1.02 -14.82 -3.87
C VAL A 495 1.07 -13.36 -3.42
N VAL A 496 2.26 -12.79 -3.41
CA VAL A 496 2.51 -11.38 -3.10
C VAL A 496 2.83 -10.65 -4.40
N ALA A 497 2.16 -9.52 -4.65
CA ALA A 497 2.40 -8.72 -5.85
C ALA A 497 2.83 -7.29 -5.51
N SER A 498 3.80 -6.76 -6.26
CA SER A 498 4.22 -5.35 -6.18
C SER A 498 4.54 -4.77 -7.56
N GLY A 499 4.08 -3.56 -7.83
CA GLY A 499 4.26 -2.88 -9.11
C GLY A 499 3.14 -1.88 -9.40
N GLU A 500 2.93 -1.56 -10.68
CA GLU A 500 1.79 -0.74 -11.12
C GLU A 500 0.45 -1.39 -10.74
N GLU A 501 -0.56 -0.57 -10.41
CA GLU A 501 -1.89 -1.06 -10.03
C GLU A 501 -2.49 -2.04 -11.06
N LYS A 502 -2.27 -1.82 -12.36
CA LYS A 502 -2.74 -2.73 -13.42
C LYS A 502 -2.13 -4.13 -13.28
N PHE A 503 -0.82 -4.22 -13.02
CA PHE A 503 -0.11 -5.49 -12.81
C PHE A 503 -0.59 -6.18 -11.54
N VAL A 504 -0.70 -5.45 -10.43
CA VAL A 504 -1.18 -5.99 -9.15
C VAL A 504 -2.63 -6.49 -9.29
N ASN A 505 -3.49 -5.76 -10.00
CA ASN A 505 -4.86 -6.19 -10.29
C ASN A 505 -4.89 -7.47 -11.13
N MET A 506 -4.05 -7.57 -12.15
CA MET A 506 -3.93 -8.78 -12.97
C MET A 506 -3.50 -9.99 -12.14
N MET A 507 -2.47 -9.85 -11.30
CA MET A 507 -2.04 -10.91 -10.39
C MET A 507 -3.15 -11.32 -9.42
N ARG A 508 -3.90 -10.34 -8.90
CA ARG A 508 -5.06 -10.60 -8.03
C ARG A 508 -6.13 -11.41 -8.76
N ASP A 509 -6.48 -11.01 -9.98
CA ASP A 509 -7.50 -11.71 -10.78
C ASP A 509 -7.05 -13.14 -11.12
N MET A 510 -5.76 -13.34 -11.44
CA MET A 510 -5.20 -14.67 -11.66
C MET A 510 -5.26 -15.56 -10.42
N VAL A 511 -4.99 -15.02 -9.23
CA VAL A 511 -5.12 -15.78 -7.96
C VAL A 511 -6.56 -16.16 -7.70
N VAL A 512 -7.50 -15.23 -7.93
CA VAL A 512 -8.93 -15.49 -7.78
C VAL A 512 -9.40 -16.58 -8.74
N GLN A 513 -8.96 -16.55 -10.00
CA GLN A 513 -9.30 -17.56 -11.01
C GLN A 513 -8.73 -18.95 -10.70
N ASN A 514 -7.55 -19.01 -10.07
CA ASN A 514 -6.88 -20.27 -9.74
C ASN A 514 -7.24 -20.81 -8.34
N THR A 515 -7.95 -20.02 -7.53
CA THR A 515 -8.45 -20.45 -6.22
C THR A 515 -9.67 -21.37 -6.39
N THR A 516 -9.62 -22.54 -5.76
CA THR A 516 -10.71 -23.53 -5.79
C THR A 516 -11.00 -24.06 -4.38
N SER A 517 -12.09 -24.80 -4.21
CA SER A 517 -12.46 -25.39 -2.91
C SER A 517 -11.39 -26.33 -2.33
N LYS A 518 -10.56 -26.91 -3.20
CA LYS A 518 -9.42 -27.77 -2.84
C LYS A 518 -8.08 -27.04 -2.77
N ARG A 519 -7.98 -25.82 -3.34
CA ARG A 519 -6.73 -25.07 -3.49
C ARG A 519 -6.97 -23.62 -3.13
N LEU A 520 -6.71 -23.29 -1.88
CA LEU A 520 -6.81 -21.93 -1.40
C LEU A 520 -5.48 -21.22 -1.64
N ILE A 521 -5.49 -20.19 -2.49
CA ILE A 521 -4.34 -19.33 -2.71
C ILE A 521 -4.66 -17.98 -2.06
N GLU A 522 -3.84 -17.58 -1.10
CA GLU A 522 -3.96 -16.26 -0.50
C GLU A 522 -3.28 -15.21 -1.40
N PHE A 523 -3.94 -14.07 -1.57
CA PHE A 523 -3.34 -12.92 -2.23
C PHE A 523 -3.00 -11.85 -1.20
N ALA A 524 -1.78 -11.31 -1.31
CA ALA A 524 -1.34 -10.16 -0.55
C ALA A 524 -0.78 -9.07 -1.48
N ASP A 525 -1.13 -7.84 -1.16
CA ASP A 525 -0.67 -6.64 -1.86
C ASP A 525 0.28 -5.89 -0.91
N VAL A 526 1.43 -5.43 -1.41
CA VAL A 526 2.35 -4.63 -0.58
C VAL A 526 1.72 -3.27 -0.34
N GLU A 527 1.74 -2.77 0.90
CA GLU A 527 1.03 -1.53 1.25
C GLU A 527 1.57 -0.29 0.54
N TYR A 528 2.88 -0.26 0.29
CA TYR A 528 3.52 0.82 -0.46
C TYR A 528 3.72 0.43 -1.92
N HIS A 529 3.05 1.15 -2.82
CA HIS A 529 3.24 1.02 -4.27
C HIS A 529 4.24 2.08 -4.73
N THR A 530 5.41 1.64 -5.19
CA THR A 530 6.34 2.52 -5.89
C THR A 530 5.66 3.05 -7.14
N GLN A 531 5.54 4.38 -7.25
CA GLN A 531 4.93 5.01 -8.42
C GLN A 531 5.69 4.56 -9.69
N PRO A 532 5.00 4.06 -10.73
CA PRO A 532 5.64 3.71 -11.98
C PRO A 532 6.29 4.97 -12.55
N GLY A 533 7.61 5.02 -12.48
CA GLY A 533 8.35 6.04 -13.18
C GLY A 533 8.28 5.72 -14.66
N GLY A 534 7.94 6.70 -15.50
CA GLY A 534 8.18 6.59 -16.93
C GLY A 534 9.68 6.49 -17.15
N PHE A 535 10.22 5.28 -17.04
CA PHE A 535 11.64 5.02 -17.17
C PHE A 535 12.01 5.25 -18.64
N LYS A 536 12.90 6.22 -18.87
CA LYS A 536 13.51 6.43 -20.18
C LYS A 536 14.91 5.83 -20.12
N SER A 537 15.09 4.64 -20.68
CA SER A 537 16.41 3.98 -20.66
C SER A 537 17.51 4.93 -21.13
N SER A 538 18.64 4.99 -20.40
CA SER A 538 19.79 5.83 -20.75
C SER A 538 20.48 5.38 -22.05
N PHE A 539 20.12 4.20 -22.57
CA PHE A 539 20.59 3.67 -23.86
C PHE A 539 19.62 3.95 -25.03
N TYR A 540 18.53 4.69 -24.81
CA TYR A 540 17.48 4.89 -25.81
C TYR A 540 17.38 6.34 -26.29
N ASN A 541 17.84 6.57 -27.52
CA ASN A 541 17.24 7.56 -28.42
C ASN A 541 16.28 6.79 -29.34
N PRO A 542 15.00 7.16 -29.46
CA PRO A 542 14.08 6.45 -30.35
C PRO A 542 14.51 6.69 -31.81
N PRO A 543 14.49 5.63 -32.63
CA PRO A 543 13.39 5.61 -33.59
C PRO A 543 12.65 4.27 -33.60
N ASP A 544 11.44 4.35 -34.14
CA ASP A 544 10.54 3.29 -34.59
C ASP A 544 9.56 2.64 -33.61
N SER A 545 8.31 2.88 -33.96
CA SER A 545 7.00 2.62 -33.38
C SER A 545 6.60 1.15 -33.24
N GLN A 546 7.55 0.21 -33.17
CA GLN A 546 7.23 -1.23 -33.15
C GLN A 546 7.20 -1.88 -31.76
N ALA A 547 7.75 -1.25 -30.72
CA ALA A 547 7.75 -1.81 -29.35
C ALA A 547 6.40 -1.63 -28.60
N VAL A 548 5.47 -0.83 -29.14
CA VAL A 548 4.17 -0.54 -28.51
C VAL A 548 3.09 -1.56 -28.89
N LEU A 549 3.32 -2.41 -29.90
CA LEU A 549 2.27 -3.23 -30.52
C LEU A 549 2.12 -4.67 -29.99
N VAL A 550 2.89 -5.12 -28.99
CA VAL A 550 2.71 -6.47 -28.41
C VAL A 550 1.54 -6.52 -27.39
N ASN A 551 0.90 -5.38 -27.08
CA ASN A 551 -0.16 -5.28 -26.08
C ASN A 551 -1.54 -4.87 -26.62
N SER A 552 -1.90 -5.27 -27.84
CA SER A 552 -3.29 -5.13 -28.31
C SER A 552 -3.75 -6.34 -29.12
N ASN A 553 -4.39 -7.30 -28.44
CA ASN A 553 -5.28 -8.23 -29.11
C ASN A 553 -6.61 -7.51 -29.37
N ASN A 554 -6.81 -7.02 -30.60
CA ASN A 554 -8.12 -6.88 -31.24
C ASN A 554 -7.94 -6.75 -32.77
N PRO A 555 -8.86 -7.28 -33.60
CA PRO A 555 -8.65 -7.39 -35.03
C PRO A 555 -9.17 -6.17 -35.83
N SER A 556 -8.47 -5.93 -36.95
CA SER A 556 -8.92 -5.33 -38.24
C SER A 556 -9.01 -3.80 -38.43
N ASN A 557 -8.39 -3.41 -39.57
CA ASN A 557 -8.57 -2.25 -40.46
C ASN A 557 -8.17 -0.85 -39.93
N SER A 558 -7.51 0.04 -40.69
CA SER A 558 -7.22 0.15 -42.13
C SER A 558 -6.01 1.09 -42.37
N GLN A 559 -5.36 0.91 -43.52
CA GLN A 559 -4.20 1.64 -44.04
C GLN A 559 -4.44 3.14 -44.28
N SER A 560 -3.39 3.96 -44.10
CA SER A 560 -2.95 4.94 -45.11
C SER A 560 -1.58 5.55 -44.74
N THR A 561 -0.66 5.49 -45.70
CA THR A 561 0.71 6.05 -45.74
C THR A 561 0.77 7.59 -45.68
N PRO A 562 1.89 8.19 -45.21
CA PRO A 562 2.08 9.64 -45.10
C PRO A 562 2.72 10.25 -46.35
N ILE A 563 2.34 11.48 -46.69
CA ILE A 563 3.06 12.36 -47.64
C ILE A 563 3.80 13.41 -46.82
N GLU A 564 5.10 13.46 -47.05
CA GLU A 564 6.10 14.42 -46.60
C GLU A 564 5.92 15.75 -47.35
N MET A 565 6.03 16.90 -46.67
CA MET A 565 6.55 18.12 -47.30
C MET A 565 6.91 19.21 -46.28
N THR A 566 8.05 19.81 -46.61
CA THR A 566 8.95 20.73 -45.93
C THR A 566 8.39 22.14 -45.76
N GLU A 567 8.91 22.87 -44.76
CA GLU A 567 8.77 24.31 -44.55
C GLU A 567 8.95 25.14 -45.83
N MET A 568 8.12 26.17 -45.98
CA MET A 568 8.57 27.45 -46.53
C MET A 568 7.73 28.62 -46.00
N ASP A 569 8.48 29.63 -45.59
CA ASP A 569 8.11 30.95 -45.09
C ASP A 569 7.19 31.73 -46.06
N ILE A 570 6.38 32.66 -45.53
CA ILE A 570 6.10 34.02 -46.06
C ILE A 570 4.87 34.63 -45.37
N SER A 571 5.12 35.85 -44.90
CA SER A 571 4.23 36.88 -44.39
C SER A 571 3.03 37.23 -45.29
N ASP A 572 2.06 37.86 -44.64
CA ASP A 572 1.14 38.89 -45.15
C ASP A 572 -0.26 38.55 -45.67
N GLN A 573 -1.14 39.46 -45.26
CA GLN A 573 -2.44 39.84 -45.82
C GLN A 573 -3.70 39.05 -45.41
N HIS A 574 -4.30 39.56 -44.32
CA HIS A 574 -5.57 40.28 -44.36
C HIS A 574 -6.58 39.87 -45.46
N ALA A 575 -7.73 39.36 -45.01
CA ALA A 575 -9.08 39.81 -45.34
C ALA A 575 -10.07 38.73 -45.78
N SER A 576 -11.20 38.78 -45.08
CA SER A 576 -12.56 38.45 -45.50
C SER A 576 -12.94 36.96 -45.48
N LYS A 577 -13.82 36.52 -44.56
CA LYS A 577 -15.29 36.71 -44.43
C LYS A 577 -16.07 35.71 -45.28
N VAL A 578 -17.23 35.33 -44.72
CA VAL A 578 -18.39 34.65 -45.33
C VAL A 578 -18.32 33.12 -45.24
N LYS A 579 -18.93 32.55 -44.18
CA LYS A 579 -20.33 32.07 -44.06
C LYS A 579 -20.49 30.67 -44.67
N GLU A 580 -20.80 29.66 -43.87
CA GLU A 580 -22.16 29.27 -43.46
C GLU A 580 -22.55 28.03 -44.29
N PHE A 581 -22.69 26.87 -43.65
CA PHE A 581 -23.94 26.09 -43.63
C PHE A 581 -23.72 24.65 -43.12
N VAL A 582 -24.52 24.34 -42.09
CA VAL A 582 -24.87 23.04 -41.48
C VAL A 582 -23.87 22.39 -40.54
#